data_AF-A0A847PU95-F1
#
_entry.id   AF-A0A847PU95-F1
#
_cell.length_a   1.000
_cell.length_b   1.000
_cell.length_c   1.000
_cell.angle_alpha   90.00
_cell.angle_beta   90.00
_cell.angle_gamma   90.00
#
_symmetry.space_group_name_H-M   'P 1'
#
loop_
_entity.id
_entity.type
_entity.pdbx_description
1 polymer ?
#
loop_
_entity_poly.entity_id
_entity_poly.type
_entity_poly.pdbx_seq_one_letter_code
_entity_poly.pdbx_strand_id
1 'polypeptide(L)'
;MDSRYRPKIFLSALFILSSLYMGGTKAYPSKIIPKPHEHIDQVTLTLFSQNYSKAKGIPNNIFIAKLQGNKKIYDKHNKLYSALYGTLKSELSLNVSKLNYKVTRNSCLFPNSLLPAADTILESGINEYTADLIKSLELYRFCKAAAIPLIHYKEQPRRTGSLYICNLIPMVKCTYQISIDINTDDPKSFIELNSPGSKLTIQKINNSIVLKSYFKDSSEDDSSEDIRSETICIGNAAERSDFEITFDGCNKTNTICTKDGNCIVTPFYNTNRQRLPYIDFSNGYIKITSFIMGKGTYLDVDVYSIKQTTDRKFITAIGSNRMLAFGLDGPHVRNTTEQGIRYLNSKKHKGTIWFDIELLEQCSETDLEYLRNLVINDSWDVGVHYSKELNSFPLEQAYKIMDKGYSYVYEKIWRKPTSWCSMRNRDTVTHAIYAYENLGMFWRNGDSGIHAENTVGNLDDDTWEWWETASKAGMVHPVFTHELDLDPAINYSISRSKFQNWVDNYDSNNISIVSFYEYGQISRNTYHASFENLKYTEHSILFDAHTNGAAALVNVNINAGKNTQVFDSTSEKFLSYNLEDDDSITFWVENNHAYNISNI
;
A
#
# COMPACT_ATOMS: atom_id res chain seq x y z
N MET A 1 22.85 58.92 24.09
CA MET A 1 22.07 58.58 22.88
C MET A 1 23.05 58.19 21.81
N ASP A 2 22.69 57.18 20.99
CA ASP A 2 23.56 56.48 20.05
C ASP A 2 24.87 55.89 20.59
N SER A 3 24.90 54.56 20.74
CA SER A 3 26.12 53.79 20.52
C SER A 3 25.80 52.48 19.79
N ARG A 4 26.43 52.31 18.62
CA ARG A 4 26.42 51.04 17.86
C ARG A 4 27.54 50.17 18.39
N TYR A 5 27.29 48.91 18.73
CA TYR A 5 28.34 47.88 18.80
C TYR A 5 27.80 46.48 18.53
N ARG A 6 28.40 45.81 17.54
CA ARG A 6 28.49 44.35 17.33
C ARG A 6 29.99 44.01 17.24
N PRO A 7 30.41 42.74 17.34
CA PRO A 7 29.81 41.57 18.00
C PRO A 7 30.76 41.01 19.08
N LYS A 8 30.39 39.90 19.74
CA LYS A 8 31.35 39.05 20.48
C LYS A 8 31.20 37.59 20.06
N ILE A 9 32.30 37.02 19.59
CA ILE A 9 32.56 35.57 19.54
C ILE A 9 33.62 35.31 20.62
N PHE A 10 33.44 34.28 21.45
CA PHE A 10 34.51 33.76 22.33
C PHE A 10 34.26 32.28 22.62
N LEU A 11 35.30 31.45 22.46
CA LEU A 11 35.34 30.03 22.85
C LEU A 11 35.79 29.88 24.31
N SER A 12 35.55 28.70 24.94
CA SER A 12 36.60 27.76 25.45
C SER A 12 36.22 26.94 26.70
N ALA A 13 36.71 25.68 26.79
CA ALA A 13 36.98 24.79 27.97
C ALA A 13 36.49 23.33 27.74
N LEU A 14 37.24 22.21 27.85
CA LEU A 14 38.20 21.63 28.86
C LEU A 14 37.49 21.04 30.11
N PHE A 15 37.84 19.86 30.71
CA PHE A 15 38.91 18.84 30.54
C PHE A 15 38.44 17.45 31.11
N ILE A 16 38.74 16.28 30.51
CA ILE A 16 39.81 15.29 30.83
C ILE A 16 39.95 14.78 32.30
N LEU A 17 39.88 13.44 32.50
CA LEU A 17 40.63 12.58 33.46
C LEU A 17 40.59 11.12 32.91
N SER A 18 41.66 10.37 32.59
CA SER A 18 42.79 9.78 33.37
C SER A 18 42.34 8.74 34.44
N SER A 19 43.00 7.58 34.66
CA SER A 19 44.43 7.22 34.59
C SER A 19 44.72 5.69 34.46
N LEU A 20 46.01 5.27 34.51
CA LEU A 20 46.59 3.95 34.17
C LEU A 20 46.57 2.87 35.29
N TYR A 21 46.88 1.60 34.94
CA TYR A 21 48.02 0.85 35.55
C TYR A 21 48.53 -0.32 34.66
N MET A 22 49.79 -0.76 34.89
CA MET A 22 50.56 -1.73 34.07
C MET A 22 50.56 -3.19 34.59
N GLY A 23 50.91 -4.17 33.74
CA GLY A 23 51.58 -5.40 34.21
C GLY A 23 51.72 -6.61 33.26
N GLY A 24 52.96 -7.01 32.95
CA GLY A 24 53.35 -8.43 32.76
C GLY A 24 53.28 -9.06 31.36
N THR A 25 54.43 -9.52 30.85
CA THR A 25 54.57 -10.27 29.58
C THR A 25 54.40 -11.78 29.76
N LYS A 26 53.70 -12.43 28.81
CA LYS A 26 53.89 -13.84 28.42
C LYS A 26 53.33 -14.07 27.01
N ALA A 27 54.15 -14.59 26.11
CA ALA A 27 53.73 -14.91 24.74
C ALA A 27 52.95 -16.23 24.71
N TYR A 28 51.78 -16.22 24.08
CA TYR A 28 51.01 -17.38 23.62
C TYR A 28 50.50 -17.08 22.20
N PRO A 29 50.16 -18.08 21.38
CA PRO A 29 50.27 -17.98 19.93
C PRO A 29 49.35 -16.93 19.34
N SER A 30 49.79 -16.35 18.22
CA SER A 30 49.05 -15.38 17.44
C SER A 30 47.64 -15.90 17.17
N LYS A 31 46.63 -15.30 17.81
CA LYS A 31 45.28 -15.30 17.25
C LYS A 31 45.43 -14.72 15.85
N ILE A 32 45.15 -15.53 14.84
CA ILE A 32 44.84 -15.04 13.51
C ILE A 32 43.63 -14.14 13.71
N ILE A 33 43.86 -12.82 13.69
CA ILE A 33 42.79 -11.86 13.57
C ILE A 33 42.19 -12.15 12.19
N PRO A 34 40.93 -12.59 12.07
CA PRO A 34 40.30 -12.68 10.77
C PRO A 34 40.38 -11.27 10.20
N LYS A 35 41.05 -11.10 9.06
CA LYS A 35 40.96 -9.83 8.35
C LYS A 35 39.47 -9.59 8.10
N PRO A 36 38.91 -8.41 8.43
CA PRO A 36 37.63 -8.06 7.87
C PRO A 36 37.81 -8.09 6.37
N HIS A 37 37.24 -9.11 5.72
CA HIS A 37 37.03 -9.04 4.29
C HIS A 37 36.01 -7.93 4.08
N GLU A 38 36.47 -6.82 3.51
CA GLU A 38 35.60 -5.84 2.86
C GLU A 38 34.87 -6.57 1.73
N HIS A 39 33.75 -7.23 2.07
CA HIS A 39 32.78 -7.65 1.08
C HIS A 39 32.34 -6.40 0.35
N ILE A 40 32.40 -6.47 -0.98
CA ILE A 40 32.09 -5.33 -1.86
C ILE A 40 30.69 -4.82 -1.51
N ASP A 41 30.61 -3.61 -0.95
CA ASP A 41 29.36 -2.96 -0.57
C ASP A 41 28.50 -2.72 -1.81
N GLN A 42 27.68 -3.70 -2.17
CA GLN A 42 26.47 -3.44 -2.93
C GLN A 42 25.53 -2.66 -2.01
N VAL A 43 25.67 -1.34 -1.98
CA VAL A 43 24.92 -0.42 -1.10
C VAL A 43 23.39 -0.58 -1.23
N THR A 44 22.91 -1.11 -2.37
CA THR A 44 21.48 -1.29 -2.64
C THR A 44 21.15 -2.73 -3.05
N LEU A 45 20.03 -3.23 -2.53
CA LEU A 45 19.40 -4.48 -2.95
C LEU A 45 18.30 -4.15 -3.96
N THR A 46 18.22 -4.90 -5.06
CA THR A 46 17.11 -4.78 -6.02
C THR A 46 15.99 -5.72 -5.61
N LEU A 47 14.84 -5.17 -5.24
CA LEU A 47 13.67 -5.91 -4.78
C LEU A 47 12.73 -6.31 -5.93
N PHE A 48 12.68 -5.47 -6.95
CA PHE A 48 11.87 -5.66 -8.15
C PHE A 48 12.53 -4.90 -9.31
N SER A 49 12.52 -5.45 -10.51
CA SER A 49 13.05 -4.77 -11.69
C SER A 49 12.32 -5.21 -12.95
N GLN A 50 11.80 -4.24 -13.70
CA GLN A 50 11.06 -4.48 -14.92
C GLN A 50 11.52 -3.50 -16.00
N ASN A 51 12.26 -4.01 -16.99
CA ASN A 51 12.77 -3.24 -18.12
C ASN A 51 12.09 -3.73 -19.41
N TYR A 52 11.22 -2.90 -19.97
CA TYR A 52 10.35 -3.27 -21.07
C TYR A 52 11.09 -3.47 -22.40
N SER A 53 12.30 -2.93 -22.56
CA SER A 53 13.16 -3.22 -23.72
C SER A 53 13.67 -4.66 -23.79
N LYS A 54 13.54 -5.43 -22.70
CA LYS A 54 13.91 -6.86 -22.63
C LYS A 54 12.69 -7.79 -22.57
N ALA A 55 11.47 -7.25 -22.57
CA ALA A 55 10.24 -8.03 -22.43
C ALA A 55 9.87 -8.73 -23.75
N LYS A 56 9.45 -10.00 -23.67
CA LYS A 56 9.01 -10.81 -24.83
C LYS A 56 7.52 -10.70 -25.14
N GLY A 57 6.78 -9.94 -24.33
CA GLY A 57 5.33 -9.76 -24.36
C GLY A 57 4.91 -8.91 -23.16
N ILE A 58 3.65 -8.46 -23.11
CA ILE A 58 3.12 -7.71 -21.96
C ILE A 58 3.26 -8.60 -20.71
N PRO A 59 3.99 -8.17 -19.66
CA PRO A 59 4.19 -8.97 -18.46
C PRO A 59 2.88 -9.24 -17.70
N ASN A 60 2.73 -10.46 -17.17
CA ASN A 60 1.50 -10.92 -16.53
C ASN A 60 1.14 -10.15 -15.23
N ASN A 61 2.10 -9.48 -14.60
CA ASN A 61 1.91 -8.65 -13.39
C ASN A 61 1.35 -7.25 -13.69
N ILE A 62 0.65 -7.09 -14.83
CA ILE A 62 0.11 -5.81 -15.30
C ILE A 62 -1.32 -6.02 -15.77
N PHE A 63 -2.20 -5.08 -15.40
CA PHE A 63 -3.54 -5.00 -15.96
C PHE A 63 -4.03 -3.56 -16.09
N ILE A 64 -5.06 -3.37 -16.91
CA ILE A 64 -5.90 -2.16 -16.87
C ILE A 64 -7.20 -2.55 -16.16
N ALA A 65 -7.63 -1.74 -15.19
CA ALA A 65 -9.00 -1.80 -14.68
C ALA A 65 -9.60 -0.41 -14.45
N LYS A 66 -10.90 -0.29 -14.66
CA LYS A 66 -11.67 0.90 -14.30
C LYS A 66 -12.05 0.81 -12.82
N LEU A 67 -11.86 1.90 -12.08
CA LEU A 67 -12.36 1.97 -10.70
C LEU A 67 -13.89 2.04 -10.74
N GLN A 68 -14.54 1.00 -10.23
CA GLN A 68 -15.99 0.90 -10.25
C GLN A 68 -16.59 1.83 -9.19
N GLY A 69 -16.98 3.03 -9.62
CA GLY A 69 -17.97 3.82 -8.90
C GLY A 69 -19.31 3.08 -8.82
N ASN A 70 -20.06 3.32 -7.75
CA ASN A 70 -21.31 2.63 -7.38
C ASN A 70 -22.32 2.54 -8.56
N LYS A 71 -22.35 1.38 -9.24
CA LYS A 71 -22.91 1.19 -10.61
C LYS A 71 -24.27 1.83 -10.82
N LYS A 72 -25.22 1.61 -9.88
CA LYS A 72 -26.64 2.00 -10.04
C LYS A 72 -26.89 3.50 -10.15
N ILE A 73 -26.14 4.33 -9.41
CA ILE A 73 -26.26 5.80 -9.50
C ILE A 73 -25.39 6.32 -10.64
N TYR A 74 -24.15 5.83 -10.74
CA TYR A 74 -23.22 6.32 -11.74
C TYR A 74 -23.72 6.04 -13.16
N ASP A 75 -24.32 4.89 -13.50
CA ASP A 75 -24.67 4.56 -14.89
C ASP A 75 -25.61 5.54 -15.62
N LYS A 76 -26.54 6.18 -14.91
CA LYS A 76 -27.41 7.22 -15.53
C LYS A 76 -26.62 8.51 -15.82
N HIS A 77 -25.83 8.96 -14.85
CA HIS A 77 -24.88 10.06 -15.05
C HIS A 77 -23.71 9.67 -15.97
N ASN A 78 -23.47 8.37 -16.18
CA ASN A 78 -22.44 7.83 -17.04
C ASN A 78 -22.80 8.11 -18.49
N LYS A 79 -23.99 7.63 -18.90
CA LYS A 79 -24.57 7.87 -20.23
C LYS A 79 -24.67 9.36 -20.57
N LEU A 80 -25.16 10.20 -19.63
CA LEU A 80 -25.27 11.65 -19.86
C LEU A 80 -23.90 12.32 -20.04
N TYR A 81 -22.98 12.13 -19.09
CA TYR A 81 -21.65 12.75 -19.15
C TYR A 81 -20.81 12.22 -20.33
N SER A 82 -20.93 10.95 -20.69
CA SER A 82 -20.21 10.40 -21.85
C SER A 82 -20.83 10.77 -23.20
N ALA A 83 -22.10 11.20 -23.24
CA ALA A 83 -22.66 11.86 -24.41
C ALA A 83 -22.12 13.30 -24.60
N LEU A 84 -21.81 13.99 -23.49
CA LEU A 84 -21.30 15.38 -23.48
C LEU A 84 -19.77 15.49 -23.66
N TYR A 85 -19.00 14.63 -22.99
CA TYR A 85 -17.53 14.71 -22.91
C TYR A 85 -16.80 13.53 -23.58
N GLY A 86 -17.54 12.68 -24.28
CA GLY A 86 -17.02 11.49 -24.95
C GLY A 86 -16.80 10.28 -24.02
N THR A 87 -16.36 9.18 -24.60
CA THR A 87 -15.94 7.97 -23.87
C THR A 87 -14.43 7.83 -23.91
N LEU A 88 -13.83 7.48 -22.77
CA LEU A 88 -12.40 7.19 -22.66
C LEU A 88 -12.18 5.69 -22.86
N LYS A 89 -11.25 5.34 -23.76
CA LYS A 89 -10.77 3.98 -23.99
C LYS A 89 -9.31 3.90 -23.53
N SER A 90 -8.99 2.86 -22.77
CA SER A 90 -7.65 2.57 -22.30
C SER A 90 -7.14 1.29 -22.95
N GLU A 91 -5.91 1.28 -23.43
CA GLU A 91 -5.27 0.15 -24.11
C GLU A 91 -3.83 -0.03 -23.62
N LEU A 92 -3.34 -1.27 -23.63
CA LEU A 92 -1.93 -1.60 -23.42
C LEU A 92 -1.35 -2.22 -24.69
N SER A 93 -0.13 -1.81 -25.03
CA SER A 93 0.70 -2.47 -26.03
C SER A 93 2.15 -2.51 -25.56
N LEU A 94 2.93 -3.47 -26.06
CA LEU A 94 4.37 -3.51 -25.85
C LEU A 94 5.06 -3.29 -27.20
N ASN A 95 5.93 -2.28 -27.25
CA ASN A 95 6.86 -2.05 -28.35
C ASN A 95 8.28 -2.44 -27.92
N VAL A 96 9.19 -2.59 -28.88
CA VAL A 96 10.56 -3.14 -28.72
C VAL A 96 11.40 -2.47 -27.61
N SER A 97 11.03 -1.27 -27.14
CA SER A 97 11.73 -0.54 -26.08
C SER A 97 10.88 -0.14 -24.86
N LYS A 98 9.55 -0.29 -24.89
CA LYS A 98 8.64 0.36 -23.92
C LYS A 98 7.24 -0.27 -23.87
N LEU A 99 6.65 -0.27 -22.68
CA LEU A 99 5.21 -0.50 -22.49
C LEU A 99 4.46 0.80 -22.79
N ASN A 100 3.52 0.77 -23.71
CA ASN A 100 2.69 1.92 -24.06
C ASN A 100 1.28 1.74 -23.47
N TYR A 101 0.92 2.64 -22.56
CA TYR A 101 -0.41 2.76 -21.99
C TYR A 101 -1.13 3.94 -22.65
N LYS A 102 -2.06 3.59 -23.53
CA LYS A 102 -2.74 4.52 -24.42
C LYS A 102 -4.12 4.86 -23.86
N VAL A 103 -4.44 6.15 -23.77
CA VAL A 103 -5.81 6.59 -23.47
C VAL A 103 -6.29 7.53 -24.56
N THR A 104 -7.44 7.22 -25.15
CA THR A 104 -8.08 8.01 -26.21
C THR A 104 -9.49 8.41 -25.82
N ARG A 105 -9.90 9.62 -26.22
CA ARG A 105 -11.26 10.14 -26.11
C ARG A 105 -11.96 10.02 -27.47
N ASN A 106 -13.03 9.26 -27.53
CA ASN A 106 -13.93 9.26 -28.69
C ASN A 106 -14.61 10.63 -28.80
N SER A 107 -14.73 11.14 -30.03
CA SER A 107 -15.44 12.39 -30.32
C SER A 107 -16.91 12.33 -29.86
N CYS A 108 -17.43 13.45 -29.37
CA CYS A 108 -18.81 13.54 -28.90
C CYS A 108 -19.80 13.33 -30.05
N LEU A 109 -20.88 12.58 -29.80
CA LEU A 109 -21.95 12.36 -30.77
C LEU A 109 -22.81 13.60 -31.02
N PHE A 110 -22.71 14.62 -30.15
CA PHE A 110 -23.40 15.89 -30.28
C PHE A 110 -22.38 17.04 -30.34
N PRO A 111 -22.51 17.99 -31.29
CA PRO A 111 -21.74 19.22 -31.25
C PRO A 111 -22.17 20.08 -30.07
N ASN A 112 -21.22 20.75 -29.41
CA ASN A 112 -21.43 21.64 -28.26
C ASN A 112 -22.22 22.94 -28.57
N SER A 113 -23.02 22.96 -29.63
CA SER A 113 -23.70 24.15 -30.17
C SER A 113 -25.18 24.25 -29.81
N LEU A 114 -25.75 23.32 -29.03
CA LEU A 114 -27.20 23.23 -28.80
C LEU A 114 -27.69 23.57 -27.38
N LEU A 115 -26.83 23.66 -26.36
CA LEU A 115 -27.24 24.05 -25.00
C LEU A 115 -26.20 24.92 -24.27
N PRO A 116 -26.10 26.23 -24.58
CA PRO A 116 -25.25 27.17 -23.84
C PRO A 116 -25.60 27.28 -22.34
N ALA A 117 -26.84 26.93 -21.97
CA ALA A 117 -27.30 26.94 -20.58
C ALA A 117 -26.78 25.75 -19.75
N ALA A 118 -26.24 24.69 -20.38
CA ALA A 118 -25.66 23.56 -19.65
C ALA A 118 -24.30 23.91 -19.04
N ASP A 119 -23.50 24.74 -19.72
CA ASP A 119 -22.18 25.17 -19.25
C ASP A 119 -22.30 25.95 -17.94
N THR A 120 -23.27 26.87 -17.82
CA THR A 120 -23.49 27.66 -16.59
C THR A 120 -23.96 26.83 -15.38
N ILE A 121 -24.58 25.67 -15.62
CA ILE A 121 -25.02 24.72 -14.57
C ILE A 121 -23.88 23.78 -14.15
N LEU A 122 -22.85 23.64 -14.97
CA LEU A 122 -21.68 22.76 -14.70
C LEU A 122 -20.46 23.54 -14.19
N GLU A 123 -20.32 24.82 -14.51
CA GLU A 123 -19.32 25.72 -13.93
C GLU A 123 -19.52 25.95 -12.43
N SER A 124 -20.78 26.00 -11.96
CA SER A 124 -21.14 26.23 -10.55
C SER A 124 -20.71 25.13 -9.58
N GLY A 125 -20.35 23.94 -10.09
CA GLY A 125 -19.78 22.84 -9.31
C GLY A 125 -20.80 22.02 -8.53
N ILE A 126 -20.56 20.71 -8.48
CA ILE A 126 -21.32 19.79 -7.64
C ILE A 126 -20.75 19.86 -6.22
N ASN A 127 -21.12 20.92 -5.49
CA ASN A 127 -21.05 20.92 -4.03
C ASN A 127 -22.24 20.11 -3.48
N GLU A 128 -21.99 19.49 -2.33
CA GLU A 128 -22.75 18.57 -1.45
C GLU A 128 -24.30 18.64 -1.32
N TYR A 129 -25.02 19.48 -2.07
CA TYR A 129 -26.44 19.77 -1.88
C TYR A 129 -27.35 19.27 -3.03
N THR A 130 -27.43 17.95 -3.22
CA THR A 130 -28.66 17.30 -3.75
C THR A 130 -29.72 17.05 -2.67
N ALA A 131 -29.54 17.57 -1.46
CA ALA A 131 -30.52 17.51 -0.37
C ALA A 131 -31.72 18.47 -0.57
N ASP A 132 -31.49 19.66 -1.16
CA ASP A 132 -32.49 20.75 -1.19
C ASP A 132 -33.04 21.10 -2.58
N LEU A 133 -32.70 20.36 -3.63
CA LEU A 133 -33.13 20.64 -5.01
C LEU A 133 -34.59 20.23 -5.32
N ILE A 134 -35.46 20.31 -4.30
CA ILE A 134 -36.93 20.42 -4.41
C ILE A 134 -37.42 21.58 -3.52
N LYS A 135 -36.94 22.79 -3.79
CA LYS A 135 -37.65 24.06 -3.51
C LYS A 135 -37.11 25.18 -4.40
N SER A 136 -38.01 25.81 -5.14
CA SER A 136 -37.71 26.73 -6.23
C SER A 136 -37.67 28.20 -5.82
N LEU A 137 -37.00 29.01 -6.66
CA LEU A 137 -37.07 30.48 -6.74
C LEU A 137 -36.60 31.28 -5.51
N GLU A 138 -35.49 32.00 -5.67
CA GLU A 138 -35.57 33.46 -5.91
C GLU A 138 -34.27 34.01 -6.54
N LEU A 139 -34.35 35.20 -7.14
CA LEU A 139 -33.31 35.81 -7.97
C LEU A 139 -32.48 36.86 -7.18
N TYR A 140 -31.35 37.30 -7.78
CA TYR A 140 -30.51 38.45 -7.36
C TYR A 140 -29.67 38.35 -6.06
N ARG A 141 -28.36 38.15 -6.25
CA ARG A 141 -27.33 39.15 -5.84
C ARG A 141 -25.99 38.95 -6.57
N PHE A 142 -25.83 39.72 -7.64
CA PHE A 142 -24.62 39.82 -8.45
C PHE A 142 -23.49 40.54 -7.67
N CYS A 143 -22.22 40.25 -7.98
CA CYS A 143 -21.02 40.97 -7.51
C CYS A 143 -20.62 40.90 -6.01
N LYS A 144 -20.31 39.71 -5.49
CA LYS A 144 -19.26 39.57 -4.45
C LYS A 144 -18.37 38.33 -4.54
N ALA A 145 -18.72 37.34 -5.37
CA ALA A 145 -17.96 36.10 -5.59
C ALA A 145 -16.86 36.21 -6.68
N ALA A 146 -16.40 37.42 -7.02
CA ALA A 146 -15.36 37.65 -8.04
C ALA A 146 -13.92 37.35 -7.55
N ALA A 147 -13.79 36.51 -6.53
CA ALA A 147 -12.52 35.86 -6.19
C ALA A 147 -12.53 34.49 -6.88
N ILE A 148 -11.76 34.36 -7.97
CA ILE A 148 -11.60 33.08 -8.69
C ILE A 148 -10.98 32.07 -7.71
N PRO A 149 -11.69 31.00 -7.32
CA PRO A 149 -11.07 29.95 -6.51
C PRO A 149 -10.02 29.24 -7.37
N LEU A 150 -8.88 28.89 -6.77
CA LEU A 150 -7.84 28.10 -7.43
C LEU A 150 -8.46 26.87 -8.10
N ILE A 151 -7.94 26.54 -9.29
CA ILE A 151 -8.36 25.41 -10.14
C ILE A 151 -8.59 24.17 -9.28
N HIS A 152 -9.86 23.91 -8.97
CA HIS A 152 -10.21 22.77 -8.14
C HIS A 152 -9.90 21.49 -8.91
N TYR A 153 -9.24 20.57 -8.22
CA TYR A 153 -9.02 19.19 -8.60
C TYR A 153 -10.39 18.48 -8.68
N LYS A 154 -11.13 18.72 -9.77
CA LYS A 154 -12.36 18.00 -10.13
C LYS A 154 -11.95 16.81 -11.00
N GLU A 155 -11.73 15.67 -10.35
CA GLU A 155 -11.53 14.38 -11.04
C GLU A 155 -12.62 14.24 -12.13
N GLN A 156 -12.23 14.01 -13.40
CA GLN A 156 -13.20 13.43 -14.33
C GLN A 156 -13.61 12.08 -13.70
N PRO A 157 -14.91 11.78 -13.52
CA PRO A 157 -15.35 10.58 -12.83
C PRO A 157 -14.65 9.37 -13.45
N ARG A 158 -14.07 8.51 -12.60
CA ARG A 158 -12.96 7.55 -12.82
C ARG A 158 -13.21 6.48 -13.91
N ARG A 159 -13.45 6.92 -15.14
CA ARG A 159 -13.89 6.10 -16.28
C ARG A 159 -12.74 5.68 -17.21
N THR A 160 -11.60 6.36 -17.12
CA THR A 160 -10.33 5.83 -17.64
C THR A 160 -10.01 4.54 -16.90
N GLY A 161 -9.60 3.49 -17.61
CA GLY A 161 -9.01 2.33 -16.97
C GLY A 161 -7.59 2.66 -16.55
N SER A 162 -7.29 2.58 -15.26
CA SER A 162 -5.95 2.82 -14.71
C SER A 162 -5.03 1.63 -14.99
N LEU A 163 -3.78 1.90 -15.31
CA LEU A 163 -2.71 0.90 -15.39
C LEU A 163 -2.22 0.56 -13.99
N TYR A 164 -2.24 -0.73 -13.64
CA TYR A 164 -1.63 -1.27 -12.42
C TYR A 164 -0.37 -2.05 -12.79
N ILE A 165 0.71 -1.83 -12.04
CA ILE A 165 1.95 -2.62 -12.13
C ILE A 165 2.18 -3.23 -10.75
N CYS A 166 2.18 -4.56 -10.70
CA CYS A 166 2.13 -5.37 -9.48
C CYS A 166 3.47 -6.09 -9.20
N ASN A 167 3.48 -6.90 -8.15
CA ASN A 167 4.63 -7.68 -7.66
C ASN A 167 5.78 -6.84 -7.08
N LEU A 168 5.54 -5.57 -6.72
CA LEU A 168 6.48 -4.81 -5.89
C LEU A 168 6.46 -5.40 -4.46
N ILE A 169 7.58 -5.30 -3.76
CA ILE A 169 7.74 -5.89 -2.42
C ILE A 169 7.28 -4.87 -1.36
N PRO A 170 6.39 -5.23 -0.42
CA PRO A 170 6.04 -4.37 0.70
C PRO A 170 7.25 -4.07 1.59
N MET A 171 7.57 -2.80 1.80
CA MET A 171 8.74 -2.36 2.59
C MET A 171 8.40 -1.15 3.44
N VAL A 172 8.94 -1.09 4.66
CA VAL A 172 8.87 0.13 5.49
C VAL A 172 9.65 1.29 4.84
N LYS A 173 10.74 0.99 4.12
CA LYS A 173 11.50 1.98 3.36
C LYS A 173 12.02 1.37 2.05
N CYS A 174 11.80 2.06 0.94
CA CYS A 174 12.28 1.65 -0.39
C CYS A 174 12.23 2.82 -1.38
N THR A 175 13.00 2.71 -2.46
CA THR A 175 13.04 3.68 -3.56
C THR A 175 12.51 3.06 -4.85
N TYR A 176 11.60 3.76 -5.51
CA TYR A 176 11.08 3.44 -6.84
C TYR A 176 11.80 4.31 -7.87
N GLN A 177 12.65 3.70 -8.70
CA GLN A 177 13.28 4.34 -9.86
C GLN A 177 12.34 4.16 -11.06
N ILE A 178 11.77 5.25 -11.55
CA ILE A 178 10.72 5.25 -12.58
C ILE A 178 11.20 5.99 -13.82
N SER A 179 10.88 5.43 -14.98
CA SER A 179 11.21 6.01 -16.28
C SER A 179 10.03 6.04 -17.23
N ILE A 180 9.64 7.24 -17.65
CA ILE A 180 8.49 7.48 -18.53
C ILE A 180 8.71 8.58 -19.57
N ASP A 181 7.87 8.58 -20.62
CA ASP A 181 7.54 9.75 -21.45
C ASP A 181 6.00 9.82 -21.59
N ILE A 182 5.47 11.02 -21.91
CA ILE A 182 4.05 11.34 -21.98
C ILE A 182 3.77 12.03 -23.31
N ASN A 183 2.90 11.48 -24.16
CA ASN A 183 2.49 12.12 -25.41
C ASN A 183 1.02 12.52 -25.34
N THR A 184 0.69 13.79 -25.62
CA THR A 184 -0.70 14.31 -25.58
C THR A 184 -0.87 15.51 -26.51
N ASP A 185 -2.08 15.69 -27.02
CA ASP A 185 -2.47 16.82 -27.88
C ASP A 185 -3.04 18.04 -27.12
N ASP A 186 -3.31 17.93 -25.81
CA ASP A 186 -3.75 19.06 -24.98
C ASP A 186 -2.81 19.23 -23.77
N PRO A 187 -2.11 20.38 -23.63
CA PRO A 187 -1.13 20.60 -22.57
C PRO A 187 -1.74 20.70 -21.16
N LYS A 188 -3.07 20.79 -21.04
CA LYS A 188 -3.76 20.71 -19.74
C LYS A 188 -3.98 19.26 -19.29
N SER A 189 -3.80 18.28 -20.17
CA SER A 189 -3.85 16.87 -19.82
C SER A 189 -2.69 16.51 -18.89
N PHE A 190 -2.88 15.50 -18.05
CA PHE A 190 -1.88 15.05 -17.07
C PHE A 190 -2.03 13.56 -16.79
N ILE A 191 -0.98 12.96 -16.25
CA ILE A 191 -1.08 11.65 -15.59
C ILE A 191 -1.16 11.83 -14.09
N GLU A 192 -1.91 10.97 -13.44
CA GLU A 192 -1.79 10.70 -12.02
C GLU A 192 -0.94 9.44 -11.83
N LEU A 193 0.11 9.55 -11.01
CA LEU A 193 0.95 8.44 -10.57
C LEU A 193 0.77 8.31 -9.07
N ASN A 194 0.16 7.20 -8.64
CA ASN A 194 0.00 6.87 -7.24
C ASN A 194 0.97 5.74 -6.89
N SER A 195 2.03 6.08 -6.16
CA SER A 195 2.84 5.11 -5.43
C SER A 195 2.33 5.00 -3.99
N PRO A 196 2.79 4.03 -3.19
CA PRO A 196 2.39 3.92 -1.79
C PRO A 196 2.61 5.24 -1.03
N GLY A 197 1.58 5.70 -0.32
CA GLY A 197 1.58 6.98 0.40
C GLY A 197 1.62 8.26 -0.46
N SER A 198 1.81 8.20 -1.79
CA SER A 198 1.93 9.40 -2.65
C SER A 198 0.73 9.58 -3.59
N LYS A 199 0.47 10.84 -3.95
CA LYS A 199 -0.47 11.21 -5.02
C LYS A 199 0.20 12.26 -5.89
N LEU A 200 0.74 11.83 -7.03
CA LEU A 200 1.55 12.68 -7.89
C LEU A 200 0.80 12.99 -9.19
N THR A 201 0.92 14.21 -9.71
CA THR A 201 0.59 14.48 -11.12
C THR A 201 1.82 14.83 -11.92
N ILE A 202 1.85 14.42 -13.20
CA ILE A 202 2.95 14.73 -14.13
C ILE A 202 2.36 15.30 -15.43
N GLN A 203 2.88 16.45 -15.88
CA GLN A 203 2.32 17.26 -16.95
C GLN A 203 3.41 17.92 -17.83
N LYS A 204 3.13 18.09 -19.13
CA LYS A 204 3.95 18.86 -20.06
C LYS A 204 3.61 20.35 -19.96
N ILE A 205 4.53 21.18 -19.44
CA ILE A 205 4.36 22.64 -19.28
C ILE A 205 5.59 23.35 -19.88
N ASN A 206 5.38 24.23 -20.87
CA ASN A 206 6.42 25.11 -21.44
C ASN A 206 7.74 24.38 -21.78
N ASN A 207 7.64 23.24 -22.48
CA ASN A 207 8.75 22.35 -22.85
C ASN A 207 9.45 21.61 -21.68
N SER A 208 8.89 21.65 -20.47
CA SER A 208 9.35 20.88 -19.30
C SER A 208 8.34 19.80 -18.92
N ILE A 209 8.82 18.71 -18.31
CA ILE A 209 7.99 17.76 -17.56
C ILE A 209 7.96 18.19 -16.10
N VAL A 210 6.79 18.58 -15.62
CA VAL A 210 6.58 19.04 -14.24
C VAL A 210 5.85 17.96 -13.47
N LEU A 211 6.43 17.54 -12.34
CA LEU A 211 5.83 16.66 -11.35
C LEU A 211 5.36 17.48 -10.15
N LYS A 212 4.14 17.21 -9.68
CA LYS A 212 3.57 17.80 -8.46
C LYS A 212 3.23 16.69 -7.47
N SER A 213 3.76 16.77 -6.26
CA SER A 213 3.43 15.87 -5.16
C SER A 213 2.38 16.53 -4.27
N TYR A 214 1.17 15.96 -4.23
CA TYR A 214 0.07 16.48 -3.44
C TYR A 214 0.01 15.84 -2.06
N PHE A 215 -0.43 16.61 -1.07
CA PHE A 215 -0.75 16.13 0.26
C PHE A 215 -1.84 16.98 0.90
N LYS A 216 -2.66 16.35 1.74
CA LYS A 216 -3.60 17.05 2.61
C LYS A 216 -2.86 17.52 3.85
N ASP A 217 -3.11 18.77 4.23
CA ASP A 217 -2.76 19.31 5.54
C ASP A 217 -4.03 19.42 6.39
N SER A 218 -3.96 18.94 7.63
CA SER A 218 -5.01 19.14 8.62
C SER A 218 -4.58 20.25 9.56
N SER A 219 -5.12 21.45 9.38
CA SER A 219 -5.21 22.41 10.47
C SER A 219 -5.94 21.78 11.66
N GLU A 220 -5.61 22.18 12.89
CA GLU A 220 -6.20 21.61 14.11
C GLU A 220 -7.72 21.83 14.23
N ASP A 221 -8.29 22.77 13.46
CA ASP A 221 -9.73 22.98 13.32
C ASP A 221 -10.34 22.08 12.23
N ASP A 222 -11.17 21.14 12.69
CA ASP A 222 -11.68 19.92 12.02
C ASP A 222 -12.76 20.17 10.93
N SER A 223 -12.58 21.17 10.06
CA SER A 223 -13.62 21.60 9.10
C SER A 223 -13.19 21.84 7.64
N SER A 224 -11.90 21.82 7.30
CA SER A 224 -11.45 21.78 5.90
C SER A 224 -10.04 21.19 5.76
N GLU A 225 -9.90 20.05 5.05
CA GLU A 225 -8.60 19.53 4.65
C GLU A 225 -8.04 20.34 3.47
N ASP A 226 -7.05 21.21 3.73
CA ASP A 226 -6.38 21.98 2.69
C ASP A 226 -5.46 21.06 1.86
N ILE A 227 -5.67 21.01 0.55
CA ILE A 227 -4.77 20.27 -0.36
C ILE A 227 -3.61 21.17 -0.76
N ARG A 228 -2.39 20.81 -0.32
CA ARG A 228 -1.13 21.44 -0.71
C ARG A 228 -0.37 20.58 -1.71
N SER A 229 0.66 21.17 -2.32
CA SER A 229 1.54 20.43 -3.24
C SER A 229 2.92 21.06 -3.37
N GLU A 230 3.96 20.23 -3.39
CA GLU A 230 5.30 20.63 -3.84
C GLU A 230 5.51 20.29 -5.32
N THR A 231 6.35 21.07 -6.02
CA THR A 231 6.54 20.98 -7.47
C THR A 231 8.01 20.84 -7.83
N ILE A 232 8.33 19.94 -8.76
CA ILE A 232 9.68 19.72 -9.28
C ILE A 232 9.67 19.49 -10.81
N CYS A 233 10.70 19.98 -11.50
CA CYS A 233 10.90 19.69 -12.92
C CYS A 233 11.72 18.39 -13.06
N ILE A 234 11.16 17.36 -13.71
CA ILE A 234 11.79 16.02 -13.81
C ILE A 234 12.43 15.73 -15.18
N GLY A 235 12.36 16.66 -16.13
CA GLY A 235 12.96 16.49 -17.45
C GLY A 235 12.47 17.50 -18.50
N ASN A 236 12.99 17.38 -19.71
CA ASN A 236 12.55 18.12 -20.90
C ASN A 236 11.39 17.38 -21.58
N ALA A 237 10.42 18.10 -22.14
CA ALA A 237 9.27 17.50 -22.84
C ALA A 237 9.61 16.74 -24.14
N ALA A 238 10.84 16.89 -24.64
CA ALA A 238 11.38 16.13 -25.77
C ALA A 238 12.12 14.85 -25.36
N GLU A 239 12.27 14.57 -24.06
CA GLU A 239 13.12 13.50 -23.54
C GLU A 239 12.38 12.60 -22.53
N ARG A 240 12.89 11.37 -22.40
CA ARG A 240 12.54 10.44 -21.31
C ARG A 240 12.82 11.09 -19.96
N SER A 241 11.84 11.11 -19.07
CA SER A 241 12.00 11.54 -17.68
C SER A 241 12.36 10.37 -16.78
N ASP A 242 13.49 10.50 -16.09
CA ASP A 242 13.99 9.54 -15.10
C ASP A 242 13.97 10.21 -13.72
N PHE A 243 13.25 9.64 -12.78
CA PHE A 243 13.11 10.16 -11.42
C PHE A 243 12.94 9.04 -10.39
N GLU A 244 13.16 9.38 -9.13
CA GLU A 244 13.07 8.46 -8.00
C GLU A 244 11.99 8.90 -7.02
N ILE A 245 11.24 7.96 -6.45
CA ILE A 245 10.34 8.18 -5.32
C ILE A 245 10.80 7.29 -4.17
N THR A 246 11.34 7.87 -3.10
CA THR A 246 11.66 7.15 -1.86
C THR A 246 10.49 7.25 -0.90
N PHE A 247 9.91 6.09 -0.56
CA PHE A 247 8.89 5.94 0.47
C PHE A 247 9.55 5.73 1.84
N ASP A 248 9.13 6.48 2.85
CA ASP A 248 9.58 6.31 4.24
C ASP A 248 8.36 6.17 5.18
N GLY A 249 8.04 4.92 5.52
CA GLY A 249 6.91 4.53 6.39
C GLY A 249 7.13 4.80 7.87
N CYS A 250 8.35 5.17 8.28
CA CYS A 250 8.65 5.64 9.63
C CYS A 250 8.34 7.14 9.76
N ASN A 251 8.89 7.95 8.84
CA ASN A 251 8.71 9.39 8.81
C ASN A 251 7.38 9.85 8.17
N LYS A 252 6.65 8.92 7.53
CA LYS A 252 5.39 9.16 6.82
C LYS A 252 5.55 10.15 5.66
N THR A 253 6.67 10.07 4.95
CA THR A 253 7.05 10.98 3.87
C THR A 253 7.38 10.26 2.57
N ASN A 254 7.21 10.98 1.46
CA ASN A 254 7.80 10.63 0.17
C ASN A 254 8.83 11.70 -0.20
N THR A 255 10.00 11.24 -0.63
CA THR A 255 11.04 12.10 -1.24
C THR A 255 11.08 11.81 -2.72
N ILE A 256 10.83 12.82 -3.57
CA ILE A 256 10.95 12.70 -5.02
C ILE A 256 12.24 13.39 -5.45
N CYS A 257 13.13 12.67 -6.14
CA CYS A 257 14.41 13.19 -6.62
C CYS A 257 14.54 13.07 -8.15
N THR A 258 15.24 14.01 -8.76
CA THR A 258 15.63 13.95 -10.19
C THR A 258 17.04 13.41 -10.34
N LYS A 259 17.38 13.02 -11.57
CA LYS A 259 18.74 12.62 -11.97
C LYS A 259 19.83 13.65 -11.63
N ASP A 260 19.48 14.94 -11.56
CA ASP A 260 20.40 16.03 -11.25
C ASP A 260 20.59 16.24 -9.72
N GLY A 261 19.98 15.40 -8.88
CA GLY A 261 20.06 15.48 -7.42
C GLY A 261 19.14 16.50 -6.77
N ASN A 262 18.28 17.19 -7.55
CA ASN A 262 17.22 18.03 -6.99
C ASN A 262 16.13 17.15 -6.38
N CYS A 263 15.69 17.47 -5.15
CA CYS A 263 14.65 16.70 -4.47
C CYS A 263 13.59 17.60 -3.82
N ILE A 264 12.36 17.09 -3.74
CA ILE A 264 11.28 17.60 -2.87
C ILE A 264 10.89 16.52 -1.86
N VAL A 265 10.47 16.93 -0.67
CA VAL A 265 9.97 16.02 0.39
C VAL A 265 8.56 16.46 0.76
N THR A 266 7.61 15.53 0.74
CA THR A 266 6.22 15.77 1.16
C THR A 266 5.77 14.70 2.16
N PRO A 267 4.85 15.00 3.09
CA PRO A 267 4.17 13.95 3.85
C PRO A 267 3.35 13.04 2.93
N PHE A 268 2.85 11.92 3.46
CA PHE A 268 1.90 11.05 2.76
C PHE A 268 0.62 11.80 2.41
N TYR A 269 -0.05 11.42 1.32
CA TYR A 269 -1.19 12.18 0.78
C TYR A 269 -2.35 12.34 1.78
N ASN A 270 -2.73 11.28 2.49
CA ASN A 270 -3.87 11.29 3.42
C ASN A 270 -3.43 11.51 4.87
N THR A 271 -4.05 12.50 5.52
CA THR A 271 -3.96 12.85 6.95
C THR A 271 -4.09 11.63 7.88
N ASN A 272 -5.09 10.77 7.63
CA ASN A 272 -5.29 9.52 8.37
C ASN A 272 -4.09 8.56 8.26
N ARG A 273 -3.37 8.53 7.13
CA ARG A 273 -2.18 7.68 6.93
C ARG A 273 -0.95 8.28 7.62
N GLN A 274 -0.80 9.61 7.55
CA GLN A 274 0.24 10.36 8.27
C GLN A 274 0.15 10.12 9.78
N ARG A 275 -1.08 10.09 10.34
CA ARG A 275 -1.36 9.98 11.77
C ARG A 275 -1.47 8.54 12.31
N LEU A 276 -1.11 7.51 11.53
CA LEU A 276 -1.15 6.12 12.01
C LEU A 276 -0.15 5.90 13.17
N PRO A 277 -0.56 5.29 14.30
CA PRO A 277 0.25 5.14 15.52
C PRO A 277 1.36 4.08 15.41
N TYR A 278 1.44 3.39 14.29
CA TYR A 278 2.38 2.32 14.00
C TYR A 278 3.13 2.59 12.68
N ILE A 279 4.27 1.92 12.51
CA ILE A 279 5.09 2.00 11.30
C ILE A 279 4.27 1.60 10.07
N ASP A 280 4.41 2.39 9.00
CA ASP A 280 3.79 2.11 7.70
C ASP A 280 4.69 1.25 6.83
N PHE A 281 4.13 0.61 5.82
CA PHE A 281 4.87 -0.08 4.78
C PHE A 281 4.21 0.14 3.41
N SER A 282 4.99 -0.02 2.36
CA SER A 282 4.56 0.23 1.01
C SER A 282 3.64 -0.88 0.47
N ASN A 283 2.72 -0.54 -0.42
CA ASN A 283 1.84 -1.52 -1.07
C ASN A 283 2.60 -2.25 -2.20
N GLY A 284 2.18 -3.48 -2.54
CA GLY A 284 2.82 -4.29 -3.59
C GLY A 284 2.53 -3.88 -5.05
N TYR A 285 2.09 -2.63 -5.28
CA TYR A 285 1.71 -2.12 -6.59
C TYR A 285 1.89 -0.59 -6.69
N ILE A 286 1.92 -0.11 -7.93
CA ILE A 286 1.78 1.31 -8.30
C ILE A 286 0.69 1.45 -9.37
N LYS A 287 0.07 2.63 -9.44
CA LYS A 287 -1.05 2.91 -10.36
C LYS A 287 -0.80 4.18 -11.18
N ILE A 288 -1.02 4.09 -12.50
CA ILE A 288 -0.93 5.21 -13.45
C ILE A 288 -2.31 5.43 -14.09
N THR A 289 -2.83 6.66 -14.05
CA THR A 289 -4.12 7.02 -14.67
C THR A 289 -3.94 8.25 -15.55
N SER A 290 -4.35 8.16 -16.82
CA SER A 290 -4.32 9.30 -17.75
C SER A 290 -5.60 10.13 -17.70
N PHE A 291 -5.46 11.44 -17.55
CA PHE A 291 -6.56 12.41 -17.60
C PHE A 291 -6.38 13.35 -18.80
N ILE A 292 -7.19 13.12 -19.83
CA ILE A 292 -7.27 14.01 -21.00
C ILE A 292 -8.13 15.22 -20.63
N MET A 293 -7.62 16.43 -20.84
CA MET A 293 -8.34 17.67 -20.51
C MET A 293 -8.75 18.44 -21.77
N GLY A 294 -9.54 19.50 -21.58
CA GLY A 294 -9.87 20.47 -22.64
C GLY A 294 -10.44 19.84 -23.91
N LYS A 295 -9.79 20.11 -25.05
CA LYS A 295 -10.15 19.57 -26.36
C LYS A 295 -9.31 18.36 -26.77
N GLY A 296 -8.42 17.90 -25.88
CA GLY A 296 -7.54 16.77 -26.13
C GLY A 296 -8.30 15.50 -26.51
N THR A 297 -7.70 14.72 -27.39
CA THR A 297 -8.19 13.45 -27.92
C THR A 297 -7.36 12.26 -27.46
N TYR A 298 -6.12 12.47 -27.00
CA TYR A 298 -5.30 11.38 -26.43
C TYR A 298 -4.34 11.83 -25.31
N LEU A 299 -4.01 10.88 -24.44
CA LEU A 299 -2.81 10.92 -23.61
C LEU A 299 -2.23 9.50 -23.52
N ASP A 300 -1.06 9.34 -24.10
CA ASP A 300 -0.29 8.09 -24.13
C ASP A 300 0.86 8.20 -23.11
N VAL A 301 1.11 7.14 -22.35
CA VAL A 301 2.22 7.03 -21.40
C VAL A 301 3.12 5.90 -21.84
N ASP A 302 4.38 6.23 -22.09
CA ASP A 302 5.42 5.27 -22.43
C ASP A 302 6.24 4.96 -21.18
N VAL A 303 6.17 3.73 -20.69
CA VAL A 303 6.95 3.25 -19.53
C VAL A 303 8.14 2.43 -20.02
N TYR A 304 9.36 2.90 -19.74
CA TYR A 304 10.60 2.25 -20.18
C TYR A 304 11.11 1.24 -19.16
N SER A 305 11.11 1.64 -17.88
CA SER A 305 11.58 0.79 -16.79
C SER A 305 11.02 1.24 -15.44
N ILE A 306 10.77 0.28 -14.57
CA ILE A 306 10.45 0.50 -13.16
C ILE A 306 11.30 -0.46 -12.33
N LYS A 307 11.99 0.07 -11.32
CA LYS A 307 12.82 -0.71 -10.41
C LYS A 307 12.54 -0.28 -8.97
N GLN A 308 12.48 -1.24 -8.06
CA GLN A 308 12.41 -1.02 -6.63
C GLN A 308 13.72 -1.43 -5.97
N THR A 309 14.26 -0.58 -5.11
CA THR A 309 15.47 -0.84 -4.33
C THR A 309 15.26 -0.55 -2.84
N THR A 310 16.14 -1.10 -2.02
CA THR A 310 16.31 -0.74 -0.61
C THR A 310 17.79 -0.70 -0.26
N ASP A 311 18.15 -0.02 0.83
CA ASP A 311 19.50 -0.06 1.40
C ASP A 311 19.83 -1.51 1.80
N ARG A 312 21.00 -2.01 1.39
CA ARG A 312 21.42 -3.39 1.67
C ARG A 312 22.35 -3.46 2.88
N LYS A 313 22.08 -4.42 3.75
CA LYS A 313 22.96 -4.90 4.82
C LYS A 313 23.42 -6.32 4.51
N PHE A 314 24.38 -6.83 5.27
CA PHE A 314 24.80 -8.23 5.16
C PHE A 314 23.63 -9.22 5.31
N ILE A 315 22.73 -8.98 6.26
CA ILE A 315 21.40 -9.60 6.33
C ILE A 315 20.37 -8.47 6.26
N THR A 316 19.50 -8.51 5.25
CA THR A 316 18.48 -7.50 4.98
C THR A 316 17.11 -8.14 5.08
N ALA A 317 16.28 -7.71 6.03
CA ALA A 317 14.89 -8.13 6.10
C ALA A 317 14.09 -7.46 4.97
N ILE A 318 13.35 -8.26 4.21
CA ILE A 318 12.55 -7.84 3.06
C ILE A 318 11.10 -8.33 3.21
N GLY A 319 10.15 -7.64 2.59
CA GLY A 319 8.77 -8.09 2.56
C GLY A 319 8.57 -9.26 1.59
N SER A 320 7.33 -9.71 1.47
CA SER A 320 6.94 -10.73 0.51
C SER A 320 5.81 -10.23 -0.38
N ASN A 321 6.02 -10.28 -1.70
CA ASN A 321 4.95 -10.11 -2.69
C ASN A 321 4.14 -11.41 -2.92
N ARG A 322 4.46 -12.49 -2.18
CA ARG A 322 3.77 -13.78 -2.24
C ARG A 322 2.76 -13.97 -1.10
N MET A 323 2.24 -12.88 -0.54
CA MET A 323 1.31 -12.91 0.59
C MET A 323 0.18 -11.89 0.39
N LEU A 324 -1.07 -12.31 0.56
CA LEU A 324 -2.27 -11.49 0.41
C LEU A 324 -3.10 -11.54 1.69
N ALA A 325 -3.46 -10.38 2.25
CA ALA A 325 -4.37 -10.32 3.41
C ALA A 325 -5.84 -10.49 3.00
N PHE A 326 -6.52 -11.45 3.61
CA PHE A 326 -7.95 -11.72 3.45
C PHE A 326 -8.66 -11.82 4.81
N GLY A 327 -9.94 -11.50 4.83
CA GLY A 327 -10.79 -11.85 5.96
C GLY A 327 -12.29 -11.74 5.71
N LEU A 328 -13.05 -12.12 6.73
CA LEU A 328 -14.51 -12.12 6.75
C LEU A 328 -15.01 -11.15 7.81
N ASP A 329 -15.89 -10.23 7.44
CA ASP A 329 -16.84 -9.65 8.39
C ASP A 329 -17.90 -10.70 8.67
N GLY A 330 -18.16 -11.00 9.95
CA GLY A 330 -19.02 -12.12 10.35
C GLY A 330 -19.15 -12.20 11.88
N PRO A 331 -19.45 -13.35 12.49
CA PRO A 331 -19.73 -14.63 11.87
C PRO A 331 -21.09 -14.62 11.15
N HIS A 332 -21.13 -15.23 9.97
CA HIS A 332 -22.38 -15.50 9.26
C HIS A 332 -22.90 -16.91 9.57
N VAL A 333 -24.11 -17.23 9.12
CA VAL A 333 -24.68 -18.58 9.29
C VAL A 333 -23.75 -19.59 8.63
N ARG A 334 -23.39 -20.65 9.36
CA ARG A 334 -22.35 -21.62 8.94
C ARG A 334 -22.51 -22.14 7.52
N ASN A 335 -23.74 -22.38 7.07
CA ASN A 335 -24.03 -22.91 5.73
C ASN A 335 -23.83 -21.90 4.58
N THR A 336 -23.48 -20.64 4.86
CA THR A 336 -23.17 -19.61 3.85
C THR A 336 -21.68 -19.25 3.77
N THR A 337 -20.84 -19.84 4.64
CA THR A 337 -19.38 -19.57 4.70
C THR A 337 -18.50 -20.82 4.80
N GLU A 338 -18.99 -21.93 5.37
CA GLU A 338 -18.17 -23.11 5.67
C GLU A 338 -17.52 -23.76 4.44
N GLN A 339 -18.18 -23.80 3.27
CA GLN A 339 -17.62 -24.48 2.10
C GLN A 339 -16.51 -23.65 1.44
N GLY A 340 -16.65 -22.33 1.42
CA GLY A 340 -15.61 -21.38 1.01
C GLY A 340 -14.41 -21.38 1.95
N ILE A 341 -14.64 -21.35 3.27
CA ILE A 341 -13.58 -21.50 4.28
C ILE A 341 -12.84 -22.83 4.10
N ARG A 342 -13.57 -23.95 3.96
CA ARG A 342 -12.95 -25.27 3.71
C ARG A 342 -12.17 -25.31 2.40
N TYR A 343 -12.65 -24.66 1.34
CA TYR A 343 -11.95 -24.59 0.06
C TYR A 343 -10.63 -23.83 0.19
N LEU A 344 -10.66 -22.67 0.85
CA LEU A 344 -9.47 -21.85 1.15
C LEU A 344 -8.47 -22.63 2.03
N ASN A 345 -8.92 -23.23 3.13
CA ASN A 345 -8.09 -24.08 4.00
C ASN A 345 -7.50 -25.29 3.26
N SER A 346 -8.21 -25.89 2.30
CA SER A 346 -7.71 -27.04 1.52
C SER A 346 -6.45 -26.72 0.69
N LYS A 347 -6.23 -25.44 0.39
CA LYS A 347 -5.02 -24.92 -0.26
C LYS A 347 -3.97 -24.37 0.72
N LYS A 348 -4.13 -24.65 2.02
CA LYS A 348 -3.27 -24.13 3.12
C LYS A 348 -3.27 -22.61 3.25
N HIS A 349 -4.31 -21.96 2.73
CA HIS A 349 -4.57 -20.55 2.99
C HIS A 349 -5.33 -20.38 4.31
N LYS A 350 -5.37 -19.14 4.80
CA LYS A 350 -6.06 -18.72 6.04
C LYS A 350 -6.45 -17.24 5.93
N GLY A 351 -7.25 -16.73 6.87
CA GLY A 351 -7.65 -15.32 6.90
C GLY A 351 -7.86 -14.79 8.32
N THR A 352 -8.39 -13.58 8.42
CA THR A 352 -8.92 -13.01 9.67
C THR A 352 -10.45 -13.13 9.69
N ILE A 353 -11.04 -13.44 10.84
CA ILE A 353 -12.48 -13.20 11.06
C ILE A 353 -12.62 -11.96 11.94
N TRP A 354 -13.25 -10.90 11.42
CA TRP A 354 -13.65 -9.74 12.21
C TRP A 354 -15.03 -10.04 12.80
N PHE A 355 -15.04 -10.43 14.08
CA PHE A 355 -16.24 -10.84 14.77
C PHE A 355 -17.08 -9.61 15.14
N ASP A 356 -18.23 -9.48 14.48
CA ASP A 356 -19.32 -8.59 14.81
C ASP A 356 -19.97 -9.01 16.11
N ILE A 357 -20.09 -8.06 17.04
CA ILE A 357 -20.55 -8.33 18.41
C ILE A 357 -22.01 -8.83 18.42
N GLU A 358 -22.90 -8.16 17.67
CA GLU A 358 -24.32 -8.52 17.59
C GLU A 358 -24.54 -9.86 16.87
N LEU A 359 -23.72 -10.21 15.88
CA LEU A 359 -23.79 -11.53 15.23
C LEU A 359 -23.19 -12.64 16.11
N LEU A 360 -22.09 -12.37 16.82
CA LEU A 360 -21.45 -13.31 17.73
C LEU A 360 -22.34 -13.62 18.95
N GLU A 361 -23.12 -12.65 19.42
CA GLU A 361 -24.16 -12.84 20.45
C GLU A 361 -25.25 -13.84 20.04
N GLN A 362 -25.51 -14.00 18.74
CA GLN A 362 -26.55 -14.88 18.19
C GLN A 362 -26.05 -16.31 17.87
N CYS A 363 -24.74 -16.57 17.97
CA CYS A 363 -24.17 -17.88 17.66
C CYS A 363 -24.62 -18.96 18.65
N SER A 364 -24.91 -20.17 18.13
CA SER A 364 -25.06 -21.35 18.97
C SER A 364 -23.70 -21.80 19.53
N GLU A 365 -23.68 -22.56 20.62
CA GLU A 365 -22.41 -23.08 21.15
C GLU A 365 -21.68 -23.99 20.14
N THR A 366 -22.42 -24.71 19.29
CA THR A 366 -21.86 -25.52 18.19
C THR A 366 -21.19 -24.66 17.11
N ASP A 367 -21.72 -23.46 16.83
CA ASP A 367 -21.09 -22.51 15.90
C ASP A 367 -19.88 -21.83 16.55
N LEU A 368 -19.96 -21.49 17.84
CA LEU A 368 -18.82 -21.00 18.63
C LEU A 368 -17.68 -22.02 18.69
N GLU A 369 -17.97 -23.30 18.88
CA GLU A 369 -16.98 -24.39 18.85
C GLU A 369 -16.31 -24.50 17.48
N TYR A 370 -17.08 -24.41 16.39
CA TYR A 370 -16.54 -24.36 15.02
C TYR A 370 -15.63 -23.14 14.80
N LEU A 371 -16.05 -21.95 15.22
CA LEU A 371 -15.27 -20.72 15.07
C LEU A 371 -13.98 -20.75 15.90
N ARG A 372 -14.02 -21.25 17.14
CA ARG A 372 -12.83 -21.49 17.97
C ARG A 372 -11.89 -22.51 17.32
N ASN A 373 -12.43 -23.57 16.70
CA ASN A 373 -11.62 -24.57 16.00
C ASN A 373 -10.86 -23.97 14.80
N LEU A 374 -11.51 -23.11 14.00
CA LEU A 374 -10.82 -22.39 12.91
C LEU A 374 -9.63 -21.57 13.41
N VAL A 375 -9.79 -20.89 14.55
CA VAL A 375 -8.76 -20.02 15.14
C VAL A 375 -7.63 -20.84 15.76
N ILE A 376 -7.95 -21.87 16.52
CA ILE A 376 -6.97 -22.65 17.31
C ILE A 376 -6.21 -23.65 16.44
N ASN A 377 -6.90 -24.34 15.52
CA ASN A 377 -6.34 -25.45 14.75
C ASN A 377 -6.06 -25.09 13.28
N ASP A 378 -6.91 -24.29 12.64
CA ASP A 378 -6.70 -23.87 11.23
C ASP A 378 -5.96 -22.53 11.09
N SER A 379 -5.45 -21.98 12.19
CA SER A 379 -4.63 -20.75 12.24
C SER A 379 -5.31 -19.49 11.67
N TRP A 380 -6.65 -19.41 11.74
CA TRP A 380 -7.36 -18.16 11.46
C TRP A 380 -7.11 -17.11 12.54
N ASP A 381 -6.98 -15.86 12.11
CA ASP A 381 -6.75 -14.71 12.98
C ASP A 381 -8.08 -14.11 13.45
N VAL A 382 -8.03 -13.41 14.58
CA VAL A 382 -9.20 -12.83 15.26
C VAL A 382 -9.13 -11.32 15.20
N GLY A 383 -10.20 -10.71 14.71
CA GLY A 383 -10.41 -9.28 14.81
C GLY A 383 -11.77 -8.93 15.37
N VAL A 384 -12.01 -7.65 15.63
CA VAL A 384 -13.33 -7.12 16.04
C VAL A 384 -13.97 -6.37 14.89
N HIS A 385 -15.21 -6.72 14.55
CA HIS A 385 -16.10 -5.82 13.82
C HIS A 385 -17.03 -5.17 14.86
N TYR A 386 -17.00 -3.84 14.99
CA TYR A 386 -17.94 -3.17 15.89
C TYR A 386 -19.27 -2.97 15.17
N SER A 387 -20.35 -3.58 15.66
CA SER A 387 -21.72 -3.47 15.14
C SER A 387 -22.28 -2.04 15.13
N LYS A 388 -21.54 -1.07 15.67
CA LYS A 388 -21.87 0.35 15.78
C LYS A 388 -20.92 1.19 14.92
N GLU A 389 -21.48 2.18 14.22
CA GLU A 389 -20.73 3.22 13.52
C GLU A 389 -20.00 4.09 14.56
N LEU A 390 -18.73 3.81 14.87
CA LEU A 390 -18.04 4.40 16.03
C LEU A 390 -18.00 5.93 15.99
N ASN A 391 -17.84 6.53 14.80
CA ASN A 391 -17.85 7.98 14.62
C ASN A 391 -19.21 8.66 14.86
N SER A 392 -20.28 7.89 15.07
CA SER A 392 -21.61 8.40 15.47
C SER A 392 -21.74 8.61 16.98
N PHE A 393 -20.69 8.32 17.76
CA PHE A 393 -20.67 8.44 19.22
C PHE A 393 -19.63 9.47 19.68
N PRO A 394 -19.84 10.14 20.83
CA PRO A 394 -18.79 10.89 21.51
C PRO A 394 -17.58 9.99 21.78
N LEU A 395 -16.37 10.52 21.67
CA LEU A 395 -15.13 9.74 21.64
C LEU A 395 -14.96 8.81 22.86
N GLU A 396 -15.24 9.29 24.08
CA GLU A 396 -15.22 8.44 25.29
C GLU A 396 -16.22 7.28 25.25
N GLN A 397 -17.37 7.46 24.61
CA GLN A 397 -18.37 6.41 24.46
C GLN A 397 -17.94 5.40 23.39
N ALA A 398 -17.34 5.86 22.29
CA ALA A 398 -16.73 4.99 21.30
C ALA A 398 -15.64 4.10 21.94
N TYR A 399 -14.74 4.69 22.75
CA TYR A 399 -13.72 3.92 23.49
C TYR A 399 -14.33 2.86 24.43
N LYS A 400 -15.36 3.23 25.20
CA LYS A 400 -16.11 2.27 26.05
C LYS A 400 -16.83 1.16 25.26
N ILE A 401 -17.19 1.39 23.99
CA ILE A 401 -17.69 0.35 23.07
C ILE A 401 -16.51 -0.53 22.62
N MET A 402 -15.35 0.07 22.33
CA MET A 402 -14.16 -0.62 21.85
C MET A 402 -13.61 -1.63 22.88
N ASP A 403 -13.43 -1.20 24.13
CA ASP A 403 -12.97 -2.05 25.25
C ASP A 403 -13.87 -3.27 25.46
N LYS A 404 -15.19 -3.03 25.42
CA LYS A 404 -16.22 -4.07 25.63
C LYS A 404 -16.23 -5.07 24.48
N GLY A 405 -16.22 -4.61 23.23
CA GLY A 405 -16.20 -5.50 22.06
C GLY A 405 -14.92 -6.34 22.00
N TYR A 406 -13.76 -5.73 22.30
CA TYR A 406 -12.49 -6.46 22.41
C TYR A 406 -12.56 -7.58 23.46
N SER A 407 -13.00 -7.24 24.66
CA SER A 407 -13.11 -8.19 25.78
C SER A 407 -14.11 -9.31 25.46
N TYR A 408 -15.26 -8.97 24.87
CA TYR A 408 -16.30 -9.91 24.48
C TYR A 408 -15.82 -10.93 23.45
N VAL A 409 -15.16 -10.48 22.37
CA VAL A 409 -14.60 -11.39 21.35
C VAL A 409 -13.52 -12.28 21.97
N TYR A 410 -12.64 -11.72 22.82
CA TYR A 410 -11.62 -12.52 23.50
C TYR A 410 -12.22 -13.60 24.41
N GLU A 411 -13.23 -13.26 25.23
CA GLU A 411 -13.93 -14.20 26.11
C GLU A 411 -14.67 -15.30 25.33
N LYS A 412 -15.24 -14.97 24.17
CA LYS A 412 -16.04 -15.91 23.35
C LYS A 412 -15.20 -16.82 22.46
N ILE A 413 -14.12 -16.31 21.88
CA ILE A 413 -13.27 -17.01 20.89
C ILE A 413 -11.96 -17.54 21.51
N TRP A 414 -11.65 -17.14 22.75
CA TRP A 414 -10.44 -17.55 23.52
C TRP A 414 -9.11 -17.11 22.90
N ARG A 415 -9.14 -16.17 21.95
CA ARG A 415 -7.98 -15.58 21.31
C ARG A 415 -8.13 -14.07 21.29
N LYS A 416 -7.08 -13.35 21.67
CA LYS A 416 -7.08 -11.88 21.68
C LYS A 416 -7.23 -11.35 20.26
N PRO A 417 -8.15 -10.41 20.00
CA PRO A 417 -8.21 -9.72 18.72
C PRO A 417 -6.91 -8.97 18.41
N THR A 418 -6.53 -8.97 17.13
CA THR A 418 -5.27 -8.41 16.61
C THR A 418 -5.50 -7.25 15.62
N SER A 419 -6.72 -7.15 15.08
CA SER A 419 -7.13 -6.13 14.11
C SER A 419 -8.62 -5.80 14.24
N TRP A 420 -9.06 -4.67 13.67
CA TRP A 420 -10.44 -4.22 13.84
C TRP A 420 -10.97 -3.30 12.74
N CYS A 421 -12.30 -3.20 12.69
CA CYS A 421 -13.11 -2.31 11.86
C CYS A 421 -14.44 -1.99 12.56
N SER A 422 -15.19 -1.01 12.07
CA SER A 422 -16.56 -0.74 12.53
C SER A 422 -17.58 -0.77 11.39
N MET A 423 -18.85 -0.89 11.76
CA MET A 423 -20.00 -0.95 10.85
C MET A 423 -19.93 0.14 9.78
N ARG A 424 -20.10 -0.26 8.51
CA ARG A 424 -20.00 0.60 7.32
C ARG A 424 -18.66 1.36 7.19
N ASN A 425 -17.59 0.87 7.82
CA ASN A 425 -16.28 1.51 7.94
C ASN A 425 -16.36 2.94 8.52
N ARG A 426 -17.28 3.17 9.47
CA ARG A 426 -17.54 4.47 10.10
C ARG A 426 -16.66 4.70 11.33
N ASP A 427 -15.37 4.60 11.08
CA ASP A 427 -14.28 4.78 12.02
C ASP A 427 -13.30 5.87 11.54
N THR A 428 -12.32 6.23 12.38
CA THR A 428 -11.38 7.32 12.11
C THR A 428 -9.99 6.99 12.67
N VAL A 429 -8.96 7.74 12.26
CA VAL A 429 -7.60 7.56 12.77
C VAL A 429 -7.52 7.76 14.31
N THR A 430 -8.37 8.59 14.91
CA THR A 430 -8.44 8.75 16.37
C THR A 430 -8.80 7.43 17.08
N HIS A 431 -9.75 6.67 16.52
CA HIS A 431 -10.07 5.33 17.01
C HIS A 431 -8.91 4.34 16.75
N ALA A 432 -8.19 4.48 15.63
CA ALA A 432 -7.04 3.63 15.31
C ALA A 432 -5.87 3.83 16.28
N ILE A 433 -5.61 5.08 16.68
CA ILE A 433 -4.64 5.43 17.74
C ILE A 433 -5.04 4.72 19.04
N TYR A 434 -6.28 4.92 19.49
CA TYR A 434 -6.78 4.30 20.72
C TYR A 434 -6.68 2.77 20.72
N ALA A 435 -7.14 2.12 19.65
CA ALA A 435 -7.12 0.67 19.49
C ALA A 435 -5.71 0.07 19.52
N TYR A 436 -4.74 0.76 18.92
CA TYR A 436 -3.36 0.30 18.90
C TYR A 436 -2.71 0.46 20.29
N GLU A 437 -2.85 1.65 20.89
CA GLU A 437 -2.18 1.99 22.16
C GLU A 437 -2.77 1.24 23.37
N ASN A 438 -4.08 0.97 23.37
CA ASN A 438 -4.77 0.41 24.54
C ASN A 438 -5.16 -1.07 24.37
N LEU A 439 -5.41 -1.52 23.13
CA LEU A 439 -5.91 -2.87 22.83
C LEU A 439 -4.95 -3.70 21.96
N GLY A 440 -3.86 -3.10 21.45
CA GLY A 440 -2.87 -3.77 20.61
C GLY A 440 -3.36 -4.14 19.21
N MET A 441 -4.45 -3.52 18.72
CA MET A 441 -5.09 -3.88 17.45
C MET A 441 -4.71 -2.97 16.29
N PHE A 442 -4.49 -3.55 15.11
CA PHE A 442 -4.28 -2.83 13.86
C PHE A 442 -5.60 -2.46 13.17
N TRP A 443 -5.65 -1.27 12.57
CA TRP A 443 -6.86 -0.76 11.92
C TRP A 443 -6.96 -1.27 10.47
N ARG A 444 -8.02 -2.03 10.16
CA ARG A 444 -8.27 -2.58 8.82
C ARG A 444 -8.54 -1.49 7.78
N ASN A 445 -9.35 -0.51 8.14
CA ASN A 445 -9.92 0.48 7.21
C ASN A 445 -8.98 1.67 6.94
N GLY A 446 -7.73 1.63 7.39
CA GLY A 446 -6.75 2.66 7.04
C GLY A 446 -6.31 2.58 5.57
N ASP A 447 -5.66 3.64 5.09
CA ASP A 447 -4.98 3.69 3.78
C ASP A 447 -3.73 2.77 3.69
N SER A 448 -3.33 2.16 4.80
CA SER A 448 -2.37 1.05 4.87
C SER A 448 -3.04 -0.33 4.80
N GLY A 449 -4.37 -0.36 4.73
CA GLY A 449 -5.22 -1.55 4.67
C GLY A 449 -6.20 -1.48 3.49
N ILE A 450 -7.48 -1.77 3.73
CA ILE A 450 -8.47 -1.96 2.64
C ILE A 450 -8.82 -0.67 1.88
N HIS A 451 -8.56 0.52 2.44
CA HIS A 451 -8.82 1.79 1.75
C HIS A 451 -7.63 2.28 0.91
N ALA A 452 -6.53 1.52 0.86
CA ALA A 452 -5.39 1.79 -0.02
C ALA A 452 -5.77 1.84 -1.52
N GLU A 453 -6.79 1.08 -1.92
CA GLU A 453 -7.52 1.32 -3.16
C GLU A 453 -9.01 1.45 -2.84
N ASN A 454 -9.51 2.68 -2.95
CA ASN A 454 -10.91 2.99 -2.69
C ASN A 454 -11.81 2.19 -3.65
N THR A 455 -13.00 1.78 -3.18
CA THR A 455 -14.04 1.03 -3.92
C THR A 455 -13.74 -0.43 -4.28
N VAL A 456 -12.56 -0.99 -3.99
CA VAL A 456 -12.25 -2.41 -4.29
C VAL A 456 -11.84 -3.24 -3.08
N GLY A 457 -11.61 -2.63 -1.91
CA GLY A 457 -11.26 -3.34 -0.68
C GLY A 457 -12.31 -4.36 -0.18
N ASN A 458 -13.54 -4.34 -0.72
CA ASN A 458 -14.50 -5.44 -0.56
C ASN A 458 -14.47 -6.35 -1.79
N LEU A 459 -14.32 -7.66 -1.57
CA LEU A 459 -14.44 -8.71 -2.56
C LEU A 459 -15.92 -9.12 -2.64
N ASP A 460 -16.64 -8.59 -3.62
CA ASP A 460 -18.05 -8.88 -3.82
C ASP A 460 -18.42 -9.02 -5.30
N ASP A 461 -19.67 -9.37 -5.54
CA ASP A 461 -20.21 -9.57 -6.87
C ASP A 461 -20.25 -8.31 -7.74
N ASP A 462 -20.35 -7.12 -7.13
CA ASP A 462 -20.32 -5.83 -7.81
C ASP A 462 -18.88 -5.47 -8.21
N THR A 463 -17.88 -5.69 -7.32
CA THR A 463 -16.44 -5.42 -7.54
C THR A 463 -15.72 -6.46 -8.40
N TRP A 464 -16.36 -7.60 -8.69
CA TRP A 464 -15.74 -8.76 -9.35
C TRP A 464 -15.00 -8.45 -10.67
N GLU A 465 -15.54 -7.59 -11.53
CA GLU A 465 -14.91 -7.24 -12.82
C GLU A 465 -13.47 -6.70 -12.65
N TRP A 466 -13.22 -5.98 -11.56
CA TRP A 466 -11.90 -5.49 -11.19
C TRP A 466 -11.05 -6.65 -10.64
N TRP A 467 -11.57 -7.39 -9.65
CA TRP A 467 -10.89 -8.50 -8.99
C TRP A 467 -10.53 -9.67 -9.91
N GLU A 468 -11.31 -9.93 -10.95
CA GLU A 468 -11.02 -10.95 -11.96
C GLU A 468 -9.71 -10.66 -12.68
N THR A 469 -9.43 -9.38 -12.99
CA THR A 469 -8.17 -8.98 -13.64
C THR A 469 -7.03 -8.85 -12.64
N ALA A 470 -7.29 -8.28 -11.46
CA ALA A 470 -6.29 -8.05 -10.42
C ALA A 470 -5.73 -9.36 -9.83
N SER A 471 -6.59 -10.35 -9.57
CA SER A 471 -6.17 -11.66 -9.03
C SER A 471 -5.34 -12.47 -10.03
N LYS A 472 -5.72 -12.48 -11.32
CA LYS A 472 -4.93 -13.10 -12.39
C LYS A 472 -3.54 -12.48 -12.52
N ALA A 473 -3.44 -11.17 -12.32
CA ALA A 473 -2.17 -10.44 -12.33
C ALA A 473 -1.34 -10.54 -11.02
N GLY A 474 -1.81 -11.30 -10.03
CA GLY A 474 -1.13 -11.49 -8.75
C GLY A 474 -1.10 -10.24 -7.86
N MET A 475 -2.03 -9.30 -8.02
CA MET A 475 -2.04 -8.06 -7.26
C MET A 475 -2.23 -8.32 -5.75
N VAL A 476 -1.28 -7.85 -4.94
CA VAL A 476 -1.37 -7.87 -3.48
C VAL A 476 -2.03 -6.59 -2.95
N HIS A 477 -3.23 -6.73 -2.40
CA HIS A 477 -4.00 -5.67 -1.72
C HIS A 477 -4.89 -6.29 -0.62
N PRO A 478 -4.87 -5.80 0.64
CA PRO A 478 -5.75 -6.32 1.69
C PRO A 478 -7.23 -6.20 1.32
N VAL A 479 -8.00 -7.25 1.55
CA VAL A 479 -9.40 -7.34 1.14
C VAL A 479 -10.26 -8.09 2.17
N PHE A 480 -11.56 -7.80 2.20
CA PHE A 480 -12.54 -8.51 3.02
C PHE A 480 -13.78 -8.92 2.20
N THR A 481 -14.63 -9.77 2.77
CA THR A 481 -16.00 -10.05 2.28
C THR A 481 -16.88 -10.50 3.46
N HIS A 482 -18.12 -10.93 3.20
CA HIS A 482 -19.09 -11.35 4.22
C HIS A 482 -19.41 -12.86 4.09
N GLU A 483 -20.14 -13.24 3.03
CA GLU A 483 -20.53 -14.63 2.76
C GLU A 483 -19.86 -15.19 1.49
N LEU A 484 -19.68 -16.52 1.42
CA LEU A 484 -18.85 -17.19 0.42
C LEU A 484 -19.55 -18.28 -0.41
N ASP A 485 -20.65 -18.86 0.11
CA ASP A 485 -21.23 -20.10 -0.45
C ASP A 485 -22.51 -19.89 -1.27
N LEU A 486 -23.03 -18.67 -1.30
CA LEU A 486 -24.22 -18.30 -2.08
C LEU A 486 -23.86 -18.07 -3.55
N ASP A 487 -24.78 -18.41 -4.46
CA ASP A 487 -24.66 -18.12 -5.90
C ASP A 487 -26.07 -17.93 -6.50
N PRO A 488 -26.48 -16.71 -6.91
CA PRO A 488 -25.73 -15.45 -6.78
C PRO A 488 -25.59 -15.02 -5.31
N ALA A 489 -24.52 -14.30 -5.00
CA ALA A 489 -24.29 -13.72 -3.69
C ALA A 489 -25.25 -12.56 -3.34
N ILE A 490 -25.41 -12.35 -2.04
CA ILE A 490 -26.07 -11.16 -1.48
C ILE A 490 -25.12 -9.95 -1.47
N ASN A 491 -25.65 -8.77 -1.15
CA ASN A 491 -24.87 -7.53 -1.06
C ASN A 491 -23.60 -7.71 -0.20
N TYR A 492 -22.49 -7.12 -0.66
CA TYR A 492 -21.17 -7.17 0.00
C TYR A 492 -20.53 -8.57 0.15
N SER A 493 -21.16 -9.61 -0.40
CA SER A 493 -20.66 -10.98 -0.45
C SER A 493 -20.24 -11.34 -1.88
N ILE A 494 -19.44 -12.40 -2.04
CA ILE A 494 -18.98 -12.88 -3.35
C ILE A 494 -19.60 -14.22 -3.71
N SER A 495 -20.05 -14.39 -4.94
CA SER A 495 -20.63 -15.66 -5.40
C SER A 495 -19.57 -16.75 -5.37
N ARG A 496 -19.95 -17.93 -4.88
CA ARG A 496 -19.03 -19.05 -4.67
C ARG A 496 -18.12 -19.35 -5.86
N SER A 497 -18.68 -19.37 -7.07
CA SER A 497 -17.95 -19.61 -8.32
C SER A 497 -16.83 -18.58 -8.59
N LYS A 498 -17.06 -17.31 -8.21
CA LYS A 498 -16.08 -16.22 -8.30
C LYS A 498 -15.04 -16.29 -7.19
N PHE A 499 -15.45 -16.63 -5.96
CA PHE A 499 -14.52 -16.82 -4.84
C PHE A 499 -13.53 -17.96 -5.11
N GLN A 500 -13.99 -19.08 -5.65
CA GLN A 500 -13.10 -20.18 -6.05
C GLN A 500 -12.11 -19.74 -7.13
N ASN A 501 -12.56 -19.00 -8.16
CA ASN A 501 -11.70 -18.43 -9.20
C ASN A 501 -10.64 -17.47 -8.63
N TRP A 502 -11.03 -16.61 -7.67
CA TRP A 502 -10.12 -15.72 -6.96
C TRP A 502 -9.03 -16.49 -6.21
N VAL A 503 -9.41 -17.51 -5.43
CA VAL A 503 -8.48 -18.42 -4.73
C VAL A 503 -7.56 -19.16 -5.71
N ASP A 504 -8.09 -19.66 -6.83
CA ASP A 504 -7.33 -20.37 -7.88
C ASP A 504 -6.28 -19.46 -8.55
N ASN A 505 -6.61 -18.19 -8.79
CA ASN A 505 -5.68 -17.23 -9.38
C ASN A 505 -4.49 -16.93 -8.45
N TYR A 506 -4.69 -16.83 -7.13
CA TYR A 506 -3.58 -16.60 -6.19
C TYR A 506 -2.73 -17.85 -5.97
N ASP A 507 -3.34 -19.02 -5.85
CA ASP A 507 -2.65 -20.31 -5.76
C ASP A 507 -1.77 -20.56 -7.01
N SER A 508 -2.30 -20.32 -8.22
CA SER A 508 -1.54 -20.45 -9.47
C SER A 508 -0.41 -19.41 -9.64
N ASN A 509 -0.51 -18.26 -8.97
CA ASN A 509 0.58 -17.27 -8.88
C ASN A 509 1.57 -17.56 -7.73
N ASN A 510 1.39 -18.66 -6.98
CA ASN A 510 2.18 -18.99 -5.78
C ASN A 510 2.15 -17.88 -4.71
N ILE A 511 0.96 -17.31 -4.49
CA ILE A 511 0.66 -16.28 -3.49
C ILE A 511 -0.20 -16.90 -2.38
N SER A 512 0.32 -16.90 -1.16
CA SER A 512 -0.42 -17.37 0.01
C SER A 512 -1.44 -16.34 0.48
N ILE A 513 -2.72 -16.73 0.52
CA ILE A 513 -3.74 -15.95 1.21
C ILE A 513 -3.61 -16.19 2.72
N VAL A 514 -3.48 -15.11 3.48
CA VAL A 514 -3.15 -15.09 4.92
C VAL A 514 -4.00 -14.07 5.69
N SER A 515 -3.86 -14.07 7.02
CA SER A 515 -4.50 -13.08 7.88
C SER A 515 -3.98 -11.65 7.66
N PHE A 516 -4.82 -10.67 7.99
CA PHE A 516 -4.45 -9.25 7.92
C PHE A 516 -3.28 -8.91 8.85
N TYR A 517 -3.28 -9.47 10.06
CA TYR A 517 -2.21 -9.27 11.03
C TYR A 517 -0.86 -9.83 10.56
N GLU A 518 -0.84 -11.07 10.06
CA GLU A 518 0.38 -11.74 9.57
C GLU A 518 1.03 -10.98 8.41
N TYR A 519 0.24 -10.60 7.39
CA TYR A 519 0.71 -9.76 6.29
C TYR A 519 1.32 -8.44 6.80
N GLY A 520 0.65 -7.79 7.76
CA GLY A 520 1.11 -6.54 8.36
C GLY A 520 2.41 -6.69 9.18
N GLN A 521 2.53 -7.74 10.00
CA GLN A 521 3.70 -7.96 10.84
C GLN A 521 4.94 -8.35 10.03
N ILE A 522 4.79 -9.23 9.03
CA ILE A 522 5.88 -9.60 8.12
C ILE A 522 6.37 -8.37 7.35
N SER A 523 5.47 -7.54 6.83
CA SER A 523 5.84 -6.32 6.11
C SER A 523 6.55 -5.29 7.00
N ARG A 524 6.22 -5.23 8.30
CA ARG A 524 6.91 -4.37 9.29
C ARG A 524 8.23 -4.95 9.81
N ASN A 525 8.49 -6.25 9.65
CA ASN A 525 9.79 -6.84 9.99
C ASN A 525 10.93 -6.31 9.10
N THR A 526 10.63 -5.71 7.95
CA THR A 526 11.62 -4.96 7.14
C THR A 526 12.25 -3.76 7.87
N TYR A 527 11.68 -3.37 9.00
CA TYR A 527 12.26 -2.40 9.94
C TYR A 527 12.55 -3.01 11.32
N HIS A 528 11.62 -3.80 11.87
CA HIS A 528 11.74 -4.31 13.25
C HIS A 528 12.72 -5.48 13.42
N ALA A 529 13.10 -6.19 12.35
CA ALA A 529 14.02 -7.31 12.50
C ALA A 529 15.46 -6.85 12.71
N SER A 530 16.12 -7.41 13.74
CA SER A 530 17.57 -7.30 13.96
C SER A 530 18.24 -8.67 13.83
N PHE A 531 19.52 -8.64 13.45
CA PHE A 531 20.35 -9.82 13.28
C PHE A 531 21.61 -9.64 14.10
N GLU A 532 21.76 -10.46 15.13
CA GLU A 532 22.74 -10.29 16.20
C GLU A 532 23.70 -11.48 16.27
N ASN A 533 24.76 -11.34 17.08
CA ASN A 533 25.81 -12.35 17.27
C ASN A 533 26.47 -12.86 15.97
N LEU A 534 26.43 -12.03 14.90
CA LEU A 534 26.95 -12.33 13.58
C LEU A 534 28.42 -12.75 13.63
N LYS A 535 28.70 -14.01 13.27
CA LYS A 535 30.04 -14.59 13.18
C LYS A 535 30.27 -15.07 11.75
N TYR A 536 31.38 -14.64 11.16
CA TYR A 536 31.83 -15.06 9.84
C TYR A 536 33.07 -15.94 9.97
N THR A 537 33.09 -17.05 9.25
CA THR A 537 34.27 -17.90 9.01
C THR A 537 34.46 -18.08 7.50
N GLU A 538 35.58 -18.65 7.06
CA GLU A 538 35.83 -18.89 5.62
C GLU A 538 34.77 -19.78 4.94
N HIS A 539 33.97 -20.53 5.70
CA HIS A 539 32.99 -21.49 5.17
C HIS A 539 31.61 -21.43 5.83
N SER A 540 31.38 -20.49 6.77
CA SER A 540 30.11 -20.39 7.47
C SER A 540 29.78 -19.01 8.05
N ILE A 541 28.49 -18.76 8.20
CA ILE A 541 27.91 -17.62 8.90
C ILE A 541 27.02 -18.15 10.02
N LEU A 542 27.13 -17.58 11.21
CA LEU A 542 26.18 -17.79 12.29
C LEU A 542 25.58 -16.46 12.72
N PHE A 543 24.26 -16.42 12.95
CA PHE A 543 23.57 -15.23 13.47
C PHE A 543 22.29 -15.62 14.22
N ASP A 544 21.85 -14.75 15.14
CA ASP A 544 20.57 -14.86 15.82
C ASP A 544 19.58 -13.86 15.21
N ALA A 545 18.34 -14.27 14.97
CA ALA A 545 17.28 -13.41 14.44
C ALA A 545 16.31 -12.97 15.54
N HIS A 546 16.09 -11.66 15.65
CA HIS A 546 15.05 -11.09 16.51
C HIS A 546 14.06 -10.31 15.65
N THR A 547 12.76 -10.50 15.86
CA THR A 547 11.68 -9.92 15.04
C THR A 547 10.55 -9.38 15.92
N ASN A 548 9.51 -8.80 15.31
CA ASN A 548 8.31 -8.35 16.02
C ASN A 548 7.37 -9.48 16.52
N GLY A 549 7.82 -10.74 16.51
CA GLY A 549 7.02 -11.91 16.90
C GLY A 549 6.46 -12.72 15.72
N ALA A 550 6.40 -12.15 14.51
CA ALA A 550 6.18 -12.90 13.28
C ALA A 550 7.51 -13.27 12.59
N ALA A 551 7.49 -14.26 11.70
CA ALA A 551 8.62 -14.57 10.83
C ALA A 551 9.05 -13.36 9.97
N ALA A 552 10.28 -13.39 9.46
CA ALA A 552 10.80 -12.41 8.50
C ALA A 552 11.40 -13.15 7.29
N LEU A 553 11.20 -12.59 6.09
CA LEU A 553 11.95 -13.01 4.91
C LEU A 553 13.25 -12.20 4.89
N VAL A 554 14.40 -12.87 4.74
CA VAL A 554 15.71 -12.21 4.75
C VAL A 554 16.50 -12.53 3.50
N ASN A 555 17.12 -11.51 2.92
CA ASN A 555 18.21 -11.66 1.95
C ASN A 555 19.54 -11.63 2.69
N VAL A 556 20.42 -12.60 2.43
CA VAL A 556 21.76 -12.67 3.00
C VAL A 556 22.78 -12.49 1.88
N ASN A 557 23.58 -11.42 1.97
CA ASN A 557 24.55 -11.00 0.96
C ASN A 557 25.82 -11.87 1.01
N ILE A 558 25.74 -13.03 0.35
CA ILE A 558 26.82 -14.00 0.18
C ILE A 558 26.98 -14.35 -1.30
N ASN A 559 28.01 -15.13 -1.61
CA ASN A 559 28.14 -15.84 -2.88
C ASN A 559 27.83 -17.32 -2.62
N ALA A 560 26.59 -17.75 -2.84
CA ALA A 560 26.16 -19.09 -2.49
C ALA A 560 26.47 -20.13 -3.58
N GLY A 561 27.35 -21.08 -3.26
CA GLY A 561 27.60 -22.24 -4.09
C GLY A 561 26.44 -23.25 -4.14
N LYS A 562 26.55 -24.22 -5.05
CA LYS A 562 25.57 -25.33 -5.20
C LYS A 562 25.39 -26.21 -3.95
N ASN A 563 26.32 -26.13 -3.00
CA ASN A 563 26.34 -26.92 -1.77
C ASN A 563 25.98 -26.10 -0.52
N THR A 564 25.64 -24.81 -0.67
CA THR A 564 25.29 -23.95 0.45
C THR A 564 24.09 -24.53 1.20
N GLN A 565 24.17 -24.55 2.53
CA GLN A 565 23.17 -25.13 3.41
C GLN A 565 22.77 -24.10 4.46
N VAL A 566 21.45 -23.90 4.62
CA VAL A 566 20.87 -23.09 5.69
C VAL A 566 20.32 -24.05 6.74
N PHE A 567 20.74 -23.88 8.00
CA PHE A 567 20.31 -24.69 9.14
C PHE A 567 19.79 -23.79 10.26
N ASP A 568 18.52 -23.95 10.61
CA ASP A 568 17.93 -23.43 11.84
C ASP A 568 18.43 -24.29 13.00
N SER A 569 19.30 -23.72 13.82
CA SER A 569 19.92 -24.37 14.97
C SER A 569 19.01 -24.40 16.20
N THR A 570 17.94 -23.59 16.23
CA THR A 570 16.94 -23.59 17.30
C THR A 570 15.87 -24.66 17.06
N SER A 571 15.47 -24.90 15.81
CA SER A 571 14.50 -25.96 15.46
C SER A 571 15.11 -27.26 14.90
N GLU A 572 16.45 -27.32 14.86
CA GLU A 572 17.28 -28.44 14.36
C GLU A 572 16.94 -28.90 12.92
N LYS A 573 16.71 -27.94 12.01
CA LYS A 573 16.22 -28.22 10.64
C LYS A 573 17.01 -27.50 9.56
N PHE A 574 17.25 -28.22 8.47
CA PHE A 574 17.67 -27.60 7.21
C PHE A 574 16.50 -26.86 6.56
N LEU A 575 16.76 -25.65 6.07
CA LEU A 575 15.80 -24.81 5.39
C LEU A 575 16.09 -24.73 3.89
N SER A 576 15.01 -24.65 3.10
CA SER A 576 15.11 -24.26 1.69
C SER A 576 15.33 -22.74 1.57
N TYR A 577 16.09 -22.34 0.56
CA TYR A 577 16.33 -20.95 0.21
C TYR A 577 16.13 -20.74 -1.30
N ASN A 578 15.87 -19.50 -1.71
CA ASN A 578 15.98 -19.09 -3.11
C ASN A 578 17.40 -18.55 -3.35
N LEU A 579 18.02 -18.91 -4.48
CA LEU A 579 19.22 -18.26 -4.99
C LEU A 579 18.79 -17.10 -5.87
N GLU A 580 19.31 -15.90 -5.61
CA GLU A 580 19.01 -14.68 -6.35
C GLU A 580 20.01 -14.45 -7.50
N ASP A 581 19.68 -13.54 -8.44
CA ASP A 581 20.50 -13.23 -9.62
C ASP A 581 21.92 -12.70 -9.31
N ASP A 582 22.21 -12.33 -8.07
CA ASP A 582 23.49 -11.79 -7.58
C ASP A 582 24.24 -12.78 -6.66
N ASP A 583 23.91 -14.07 -6.76
CA ASP A 583 24.41 -15.20 -5.96
C ASP A 583 24.08 -15.13 -4.44
N SER A 584 23.31 -14.13 -4.01
CA SER A 584 22.80 -14.05 -2.64
C SER A 584 21.63 -15.01 -2.40
N ILE A 585 21.28 -15.25 -1.13
CA ILE A 585 20.18 -16.17 -0.78
C ILE A 585 19.06 -15.50 -0.01
N THR A 586 17.83 -15.96 -0.26
CA THR A 586 16.64 -15.51 0.44
C THR A 586 15.91 -16.67 1.12
N PHE A 587 15.65 -16.57 2.42
CA PHE A 587 14.91 -17.58 3.20
C PHE A 587 14.15 -16.96 4.37
N TRP A 588 13.27 -17.75 5.00
CA TRP A 588 12.49 -17.33 6.17
C TRP A 588 13.24 -17.59 7.47
N VAL A 589 13.19 -16.61 8.39
CA VAL A 589 13.67 -16.73 9.77
C VAL A 589 12.53 -16.49 10.75
N GLU A 590 12.58 -17.20 11.87
CA GLU A 590 11.63 -17.14 12.97
C GLU A 590 12.16 -16.27 14.11
N ASN A 591 11.26 -15.83 15.00
CA ASN A 591 11.64 -14.95 16.11
C ASN A 591 12.47 -15.67 17.18
N ASN A 592 13.61 -15.11 17.55
CA ASN A 592 14.57 -15.66 18.53
C ASN A 592 15.17 -17.02 18.12
N HIS A 593 15.33 -17.26 16.81
CA HIS A 593 16.01 -18.45 16.29
C HIS A 593 17.45 -18.14 15.89
N ALA A 594 18.33 -19.14 16.05
CA ALA A 594 19.73 -19.09 15.67
C ALA A 594 19.95 -19.84 14.35
N TYR A 595 20.71 -19.24 13.43
CA TYR A 595 20.92 -19.74 12.08
C TYR A 595 22.39 -20.00 11.79
N ASN A 596 22.67 -21.06 11.04
CA ASN A 596 23.97 -21.39 10.49
C ASN A 596 23.85 -21.57 8.98
N ILE A 597 24.54 -20.74 8.21
CA ILE A 597 24.70 -20.90 6.76
C ILE A 597 26.10 -21.45 6.54
N SER A 598 26.24 -22.56 5.81
CA SER A 598 27.52 -23.25 5.62
C SER A 598 27.74 -23.68 4.17
N ASN A 599 29.00 -23.99 3.81
CA ASN A 599 29.44 -24.28 2.43
C ASN A 599 29.15 -23.11 1.47
N ILE A 600 29.57 -21.92 1.90
CA ILE A 600 29.56 -20.67 1.13
C ILE A 600 30.80 -20.69 0.22
#